data_AF-A0A1R2C571-F1
#
_entry.id   AF-A0A1R2C571-F1
#
_cell.length_a   1.000
_cell.length_b   1.000
_cell.length_c   1.000
_cell.angle_alpha   90.00
_cell.angle_beta   90.00
_cell.angle_gamma   90.00
#
_symmetry.space_group_name_H-M   'P 1'
#
loop_
_entity.id
_entity.type
_entity.pdbx_description
1 polymer ?
#
loop_
_entity_poly.entity_id
_entity_poly.type
_entity_poly.pdbx_seq_one_letter_code
_entity_poly.pdbx_strand_id
1 'polypeptide(L)'
;MDSDSSEKPESPTQWAAPIDIELELTIKNETETELIVNVSDPNVVYNSHSEIILTPIINYCKSIGYPLENAMIWYYSPTARLKVYCGNDPLPYSISIPTFEMTNNVLALKCRGAIRNEFGTVVTLGSPSTGKIKQEEEAITSHKSSRRTKERKIGYIIEKVSKWRKLYNGVQTAKGETIKVTLEEAANKIGISKKSLDDYLLQLRFGRKFGFNFQEHKDDKVGVLRAYVKKLKSLQPYAKKIENDEEIPIDIQEKLREAGTPACKHNRCCASDFSLPYKQCESQSLSFPRNQYS
;
A
#
# COMPACT_ATOMS: atom_id res chain seq x y z
N MET A 1 -18.19 -12.49 -65.42
CA MET A 1 -18.28 -13.83 -64.79
C MET A 1 -17.25 -13.76 -63.69
N ASP A 2 -17.66 -13.13 -62.59
CA ASP A 2 -16.78 -12.83 -61.48
C ASP A 2 -17.26 -13.70 -60.33
N SER A 3 -16.43 -14.69 -60.00
CA SER A 3 -16.70 -15.70 -58.99
C SER A 3 -16.60 -15.06 -57.61
N ASP A 4 -17.77 -14.70 -57.09
CA ASP A 4 -18.00 -14.29 -55.71
C ASP A 4 -17.63 -15.44 -54.76
N SER A 5 -16.48 -15.30 -54.11
CA SER A 5 -15.95 -16.26 -53.16
C SER A 5 -16.61 -16.02 -51.81
N SER A 6 -17.68 -16.77 -51.57
CA SER A 6 -18.44 -16.78 -50.34
C SER A 6 -17.56 -17.29 -49.19
N GLU A 7 -17.11 -16.36 -48.35
CA GLU A 7 -16.56 -16.65 -47.02
C GLU A 7 -17.62 -17.40 -46.22
N LYS A 8 -17.35 -18.68 -45.93
CA LYS A 8 -18.19 -19.48 -45.03
C LYS A 8 -18.02 -18.93 -43.61
N PRO A 9 -19.11 -18.68 -42.86
CA PRO A 9 -19.00 -18.35 -41.44
C PRO A 9 -18.41 -19.56 -40.71
N GLU A 10 -17.25 -19.38 -40.09
CA GLU A 10 -16.64 -20.36 -39.19
C GLU A 10 -17.64 -20.70 -38.08
N SER A 11 -18.09 -21.95 -38.08
CA SER A 11 -18.97 -22.53 -37.07
C SER A 11 -18.15 -23.22 -35.98
N PRO A 12 -18.80 -23.62 -34.88
CA PRO A 12 -18.84 -22.92 -33.60
C PRO A 12 -17.75 -23.39 -32.65
N THR A 13 -17.24 -22.43 -31.87
CA THR A 13 -16.80 -22.55 -30.47
C THR A 13 -16.48 -23.97 -30.02
N GLN A 14 -15.20 -24.38 -30.15
CA GLN A 14 -14.69 -25.52 -29.39
C GLN A 14 -15.06 -25.31 -27.92
N TRP A 15 -15.97 -26.13 -27.39
CA TRP A 15 -16.36 -26.08 -25.99
C TRP A 15 -15.10 -26.24 -25.16
N ALA A 16 -14.78 -25.21 -24.39
CA ALA A 16 -13.67 -25.25 -23.48
C ALA A 16 -13.83 -26.44 -22.52
N ALA A 17 -12.74 -27.20 -22.33
CA ALA A 17 -12.74 -28.30 -21.39
C ALA A 17 -13.05 -27.76 -19.96
N PRO A 18 -13.86 -28.49 -19.17
CA PRO A 18 -14.07 -28.12 -17.78
C PRO A 18 -12.75 -28.15 -17.02
N ILE A 19 -12.64 -27.27 -16.03
CA ILE A 19 -11.47 -27.16 -15.15
C ILE A 19 -11.90 -27.36 -13.70
N ASP A 20 -10.96 -27.79 -12.87
CA ASP A 20 -11.13 -27.80 -11.41
C ASP A 20 -10.43 -26.57 -10.81
N ILE A 21 -10.93 -26.08 -9.69
CA ILE A 21 -10.36 -24.93 -8.97
C ILE A 21 -10.00 -25.37 -7.56
N GLU A 22 -8.72 -25.31 -7.23
CA GLU A 22 -8.25 -25.45 -5.85
C GLU A 22 -8.22 -24.06 -5.21
N LEU A 23 -9.14 -23.80 -4.29
CA LEU A 23 -9.33 -22.49 -3.67
C LEU A 23 -8.83 -22.50 -2.22
N GLU A 24 -7.72 -21.79 -1.96
CA GLU A 24 -7.15 -21.54 -0.63
C GLU A 24 -7.69 -20.20 -0.08
N LEU A 25 -8.61 -20.26 0.88
CA LEU A 25 -9.22 -19.11 1.54
C LEU A 25 -8.53 -18.80 2.86
N THR A 26 -8.17 -17.53 3.09
CA THR A 26 -7.66 -17.07 4.38
C THR A 26 -8.63 -16.09 5.05
N ILE A 27 -9.26 -16.52 6.16
CA ILE A 27 -10.21 -15.74 6.95
C ILE A 27 -9.71 -15.70 8.40
N LYS A 28 -9.57 -14.51 8.99
CA LYS A 28 -9.16 -14.34 10.42
C LYS A 28 -7.90 -15.12 10.86
N ASN A 29 -6.96 -15.35 9.93
CA ASN A 29 -5.72 -16.13 10.07
C ASN A 29 -5.87 -17.65 10.02
N GLU A 30 -7.08 -18.16 9.82
CA GLU A 30 -7.32 -19.56 9.48
C GLU A 30 -7.26 -19.70 7.96
N THR A 31 -6.71 -20.81 7.48
CA THR A 31 -6.60 -21.12 6.05
C THR A 31 -7.34 -22.41 5.78
N GLU A 32 -8.28 -22.35 4.86
CA GLU A 32 -9.11 -23.47 4.40
C GLU A 32 -8.85 -23.67 2.91
N THR A 33 -8.73 -24.92 2.48
CA THR A 33 -8.53 -25.27 1.06
C THR A 33 -9.68 -26.15 0.62
N GLU A 34 -10.35 -25.75 -0.46
CA GLU A 34 -11.47 -26.50 -1.04
C GLU A 34 -11.26 -26.71 -2.54
N LEU A 35 -11.70 -27.86 -3.05
CA LEU A 35 -11.63 -28.21 -4.46
C LEU A 35 -13.03 -28.08 -5.08
N ILE A 36 -13.18 -27.14 -6.01
CA ILE A 36 -14.40 -26.92 -6.78
C ILE A 36 -14.22 -27.63 -8.12
N VAL A 37 -14.99 -28.70 -8.34
CA VAL A 37 -14.82 -29.58 -9.49
C VAL A 37 -15.70 -29.18 -10.68
N ASN A 38 -15.24 -29.50 -11.89
CA ASN A 38 -16.00 -29.46 -13.13
C ASN A 38 -16.61 -28.08 -13.45
N VAL A 39 -15.82 -27.03 -13.26
CA VAL A 39 -16.22 -25.65 -13.59
C VAL A 39 -16.08 -25.46 -15.10
N SER A 40 -17.18 -25.06 -15.75
CA SER A 40 -17.27 -24.91 -17.20
C SER A 40 -18.00 -23.62 -17.57
N ASP A 41 -18.31 -23.45 -18.86
CA ASP A 41 -19.11 -22.34 -19.38
C ASP A 41 -20.43 -22.16 -18.58
N PRO A 42 -20.84 -20.91 -18.26
CA PRO A 42 -20.25 -19.62 -18.66
C PRO A 42 -19.16 -19.10 -17.70
N ASN A 43 -18.73 -19.91 -16.73
CA ASN A 43 -17.85 -19.48 -15.65
C ASN A 43 -16.37 -19.56 -16.01
N VAL A 44 -16.02 -20.28 -17.07
CA VAL A 44 -14.67 -20.35 -17.62
C VAL A 44 -14.69 -19.79 -19.03
N VAL A 45 -14.05 -18.63 -19.21
CA VAL A 45 -13.99 -17.94 -20.50
C VAL A 45 -12.54 -17.81 -20.92
N TYR A 46 -12.26 -18.11 -22.18
CA TYR A 46 -10.93 -18.00 -22.78
C TYR A 46 -10.89 -16.77 -23.68
N ASN A 47 -9.76 -16.05 -23.66
CA ASN A 47 -9.52 -14.97 -24.61
C ASN A 47 -8.98 -15.53 -25.95
N SER A 48 -8.72 -14.64 -26.91
CA SER A 48 -8.17 -15.00 -28.23
C SER A 48 -6.77 -15.63 -28.19
N HIS A 49 -6.07 -15.54 -27.04
CA HIS A 49 -4.75 -16.13 -26.83
C HIS A 49 -4.82 -17.46 -26.05
N SER A 50 -6.02 -18.04 -25.92
CA SER A 50 -6.25 -19.27 -25.14
C SER A 50 -5.83 -19.15 -23.67
N GLU A 51 -5.96 -17.95 -23.10
CA GLU A 51 -5.75 -17.69 -21.67
C GLU A 51 -7.09 -17.60 -20.95
N ILE A 52 -7.15 -18.08 -19.71
CA ILE A 52 -8.35 -18.12 -18.87
C ILE A 52 -8.57 -16.74 -18.25
N ILE A 53 -9.73 -16.14 -18.48
CA ILE A 53 -10.11 -14.88 -17.84
C ILE A 53 -10.54 -15.18 -16.39
N LEU A 54 -9.92 -14.49 -15.43
CA LEU A 54 -10.11 -14.81 -14.01
C LEU A 54 -11.42 -14.26 -13.45
N THR A 55 -11.95 -13.16 -13.98
CA THR A 55 -13.15 -12.49 -13.46
C THR A 55 -14.41 -13.39 -13.41
N PRO A 56 -14.78 -14.13 -14.48
CA PRO A 56 -15.90 -15.08 -14.44
C PRO A 56 -15.75 -16.15 -13.35
N ILE A 57 -14.55 -16.68 -13.18
CA ILE A 57 -14.24 -17.69 -12.16
C ILE A 57 -14.48 -17.14 -10.74
N ILE A 58 -13.97 -15.94 -10.44
CA ILE A 58 -14.14 -15.32 -9.12
C ILE A 58 -15.62 -14.99 -8.87
N ASN A 59 -16.36 -14.57 -9.90
CA ASN A 59 -17.80 -14.34 -9.79
C ASN A 59 -18.58 -15.64 -9.53
N TYR A 60 -18.17 -16.75 -10.14
CA TYR A 60 -18.71 -18.06 -9.86
C TYR A 60 -18.44 -18.52 -8.42
N CYS A 61 -17.21 -18.37 -7.93
CA CYS A 61 -16.91 -18.66 -6.52
C CYS A 61 -17.78 -17.82 -5.56
N LYS A 62 -18.04 -16.55 -5.88
CA LYS A 62 -18.97 -15.72 -5.09
C LYS A 62 -20.41 -16.24 -5.16
N SER A 63 -20.89 -16.68 -6.32
CA SER A 63 -22.28 -17.13 -6.50
C SER A 63 -22.58 -18.44 -5.75
N ILE A 64 -21.57 -19.30 -5.55
CA ILE A 64 -21.68 -20.52 -4.74
C ILE A 64 -21.46 -20.28 -3.23
N GLY A 65 -21.20 -19.03 -2.82
CA GLY A 65 -21.24 -18.61 -1.41
C GLY A 65 -19.90 -18.26 -0.76
N TYR A 66 -18.77 -18.28 -1.50
CA TYR A 66 -17.48 -17.92 -0.92
C TYR A 66 -17.38 -16.40 -0.66
N PRO A 67 -16.91 -15.97 0.53
CA PRO A 67 -16.86 -14.57 0.94
C PRO A 67 -15.66 -13.82 0.33
N LEU A 68 -15.63 -13.71 -1.00
CA LEU A 68 -14.51 -13.13 -1.76
C LEU A 68 -14.60 -11.60 -1.95
N GLU A 69 -15.57 -10.94 -1.34
CA GLU A 69 -15.75 -9.48 -1.48
C GLU A 69 -14.52 -8.71 -0.98
N ASN A 70 -13.94 -7.89 -1.87
CA ASN A 70 -12.71 -7.13 -1.60
C ASN A 70 -11.52 -8.02 -1.23
N ALA A 71 -11.56 -9.32 -1.56
CA ALA A 71 -10.45 -10.22 -1.30
C ALA A 71 -9.26 -9.87 -2.19
N MET A 72 -8.05 -10.05 -1.66
CA MET A 72 -6.84 -10.08 -2.46
C MET A 72 -6.74 -11.46 -3.13
N ILE A 73 -6.41 -11.48 -4.42
CA ILE A 73 -6.46 -12.69 -5.25
C ILE A 73 -5.07 -12.99 -5.81
N TRP A 74 -4.65 -14.23 -5.70
CA TRP A 74 -3.42 -14.77 -6.29
C TRP A 74 -3.73 -16.08 -7.01
N TYR A 75 -2.94 -16.41 -8.02
CA TYR A 75 -2.83 -17.78 -8.52
C TYR A 75 -1.44 -18.35 -8.22
N TYR A 76 -1.31 -19.66 -8.15
CA TYR A 76 0.00 -20.31 -8.04
C TYR A 76 0.56 -20.60 -9.44
N SER A 77 1.75 -20.07 -9.73
CA SER A 77 2.48 -20.37 -10.96
C SER A 77 3.39 -21.57 -10.75
N PRO A 78 3.11 -22.75 -11.34
CA PRO A 78 4.01 -23.90 -11.28
C PRO A 78 5.36 -23.62 -11.96
N THR A 79 5.37 -22.82 -13.03
CA THR A 79 6.58 -22.45 -13.78
C THR A 79 7.53 -21.64 -12.90
N ALA A 80 7.01 -20.62 -12.19
CA ALA A 80 7.80 -19.74 -11.35
C ALA A 80 7.90 -20.21 -9.88
N ARG A 81 7.18 -21.27 -9.49
CA ARG A 81 7.08 -21.81 -8.11
C ARG A 81 6.71 -20.74 -7.08
N LEU A 82 5.81 -19.82 -7.44
CA LEU A 82 5.40 -18.71 -6.58
C LEU A 82 3.93 -18.32 -6.78
N LYS A 83 3.37 -17.61 -5.80
CA LYS A 83 2.01 -17.05 -5.88
C LYS A 83 2.06 -15.68 -6.57
N VAL A 84 1.42 -15.55 -7.73
CA VAL A 84 1.35 -14.32 -8.53
C VAL A 84 0.11 -13.54 -8.13
N TYR A 85 0.28 -12.26 -7.80
CA TYR A 85 -0.82 -11.39 -7.37
C TYR A 85 -1.61 -10.86 -8.56
N CYS A 86 -2.92 -11.12 -8.58
CA CYS A 86 -3.83 -10.73 -9.65
C CYS A 86 -4.49 -9.37 -9.41
N GLY A 87 -4.62 -8.95 -8.15
CA GLY A 87 -5.35 -7.75 -7.76
C GLY A 87 -6.33 -8.01 -6.62
N ASN A 88 -7.25 -7.06 -6.42
CA ASN A 88 -8.33 -7.16 -5.46
C ASN A 88 -9.66 -7.36 -6.19
N ASP A 89 -10.57 -8.13 -5.62
CA ASP A 89 -11.96 -8.19 -6.07
C ASP A 89 -12.64 -6.80 -5.91
N PRO A 90 -13.37 -6.30 -6.92
CA PRO A 90 -13.57 -6.87 -8.25
C PRO A 90 -12.34 -6.73 -9.16
N LEU A 91 -11.97 -7.83 -9.83
CA LEU A 91 -10.84 -7.85 -10.77
C LEU A 91 -11.20 -7.20 -12.12
N PRO A 92 -10.26 -6.49 -12.77
CA PRO A 92 -10.46 -6.03 -14.14
C PRO A 92 -10.52 -7.23 -15.11
N TYR A 93 -11.38 -7.15 -16.12
CA TYR A 93 -11.54 -8.20 -17.16
C TYR A 93 -10.28 -8.46 -17.99
N SER A 94 -9.27 -7.62 -17.88
CA SER A 94 -7.97 -7.80 -18.55
C SER A 94 -7.06 -8.81 -17.87
N ILE A 95 -7.41 -9.32 -16.68
CA ILE A 95 -6.59 -10.32 -15.98
C ILE A 95 -6.91 -11.71 -16.53
N SER A 96 -5.93 -12.29 -17.19
CA SER A 96 -5.96 -13.65 -17.71
C SER A 96 -4.79 -14.47 -17.17
N ILE A 97 -4.96 -15.80 -17.15
CA ILE A 97 -3.95 -16.77 -16.74
C ILE A 97 -3.68 -17.69 -17.93
N PRO A 98 -2.43 -17.82 -18.40
CA PRO A 98 -2.10 -18.76 -19.46
C PRO A 98 -2.43 -20.20 -19.06
N THR A 99 -2.97 -20.98 -19.99
CA THR A 99 -3.38 -22.37 -19.73
C THR A 99 -2.25 -23.29 -19.28
N PHE A 100 -1.00 -23.00 -19.67
CA PHE A 100 0.17 -23.76 -19.21
C PHE A 100 0.52 -23.54 -17.73
N GLU A 101 -0.05 -22.52 -17.07
CA GLU A 101 0.09 -22.32 -15.62
C GLU A 101 -0.85 -23.22 -14.81
N MET A 102 -1.72 -23.99 -15.47
CA MET A 102 -2.55 -25.01 -14.83
C MET A 102 -1.79 -26.33 -14.69
N THR A 103 -2.07 -27.08 -13.62
CA THR A 103 -1.53 -28.42 -13.42
C THR A 103 -2.67 -29.42 -13.44
N ASN A 104 -2.66 -30.39 -14.35
CA ASN A 104 -3.71 -31.42 -14.46
C ASN A 104 -5.14 -30.86 -14.56
N ASN A 105 -5.35 -29.79 -15.32
CA ASN A 105 -6.62 -29.05 -15.41
C ASN A 105 -7.11 -28.44 -14.07
N VAL A 106 -6.25 -28.34 -13.07
CA VAL A 106 -6.51 -27.66 -11.80
C VAL A 106 -5.90 -26.26 -11.83
N LEU A 107 -6.72 -25.25 -11.53
CA LEU A 107 -6.28 -23.88 -11.29
C LEU A 107 -6.22 -23.61 -9.79
N ALA A 108 -5.02 -23.41 -9.25
CA ALA A 108 -4.81 -23.11 -7.84
C ALA A 108 -4.91 -21.60 -7.56
N LEU A 109 -5.93 -21.20 -6.82
CA LEU A 109 -6.20 -19.82 -6.40
C LEU A 109 -6.01 -19.66 -4.91
N LYS A 110 -5.38 -18.57 -4.50
CA LYS A 110 -5.37 -18.12 -3.11
C LYS A 110 -6.16 -16.83 -3.00
N CYS A 111 -7.07 -16.78 -2.05
CA CYS A 111 -7.89 -15.61 -1.76
C CYS A 111 -7.75 -15.23 -0.28
N ARG A 112 -7.41 -13.97 -0.01
CA ARG A 112 -7.31 -13.46 1.36
C ARG A 112 -8.35 -12.38 1.58
N GLY A 113 -9.23 -12.60 2.57
CA GLY A 113 -10.25 -11.63 2.95
C GLY A 113 -9.63 -10.28 3.35
N ALA A 114 -10.35 -9.21 3.04
CA ALA A 114 -9.89 -7.86 3.37
C ALA A 114 -9.79 -7.69 4.90
N ILE A 115 -8.66 -7.15 5.37
CA ILE A 115 -8.49 -6.88 6.80
C ILE A 115 -9.39 -5.69 7.16
N ARG A 116 -10.49 -5.96 7.85
CA ARG A 116 -11.33 -4.93 8.45
C ARG A 116 -10.72 -4.57 9.80
N ASN A 117 -10.55 -3.28 10.05
CA ASN A 117 -10.20 -2.82 11.40
C ASN A 117 -11.42 -2.97 12.35
N GLU A 118 -11.18 -2.79 13.65
CA GLU A 118 -12.22 -2.79 14.70
C GLU A 118 -13.37 -1.79 14.46
N PHE A 119 -13.19 -0.84 13.54
CA PHE A 119 -14.18 0.16 13.13
C PHE A 119 -14.90 -0.22 11.83
N GLY A 120 -14.78 -1.46 11.35
CA GLY A 120 -15.41 -1.95 10.12
C GLY A 120 -14.86 -1.35 8.82
N THR A 121 -13.80 -0.54 8.89
CA THR A 121 -13.14 0.03 7.71
C THR A 121 -12.22 -1.01 7.08
N VAL A 122 -12.42 -1.25 5.78
CA VAL A 122 -11.56 -2.13 4.98
C VAL A 122 -10.20 -1.47 4.77
N VAL A 123 -9.13 -2.10 5.28
CA VAL A 123 -7.76 -1.65 5.08
C VAL A 123 -7.17 -2.42 3.90
N THR A 124 -7.22 -1.83 2.71
CA THR A 124 -6.59 -2.42 1.51
C THR A 124 -5.08 -2.35 1.62
N LEU A 125 -4.44 -3.46 2.03
CA LEU A 125 -3.00 -3.62 2.01
C LEU A 125 -2.57 -4.00 0.59
N GLY A 126 -1.95 -3.08 -0.15
CA GLY A 126 -1.25 -3.45 -1.39
C GLY A 126 -1.70 -2.78 -2.69
N SER A 127 -2.41 -1.64 -2.67
CA SER A 127 -2.46 -0.82 -3.89
C SER A 127 -1.10 -0.12 -4.10
N PRO A 128 -0.29 -0.45 -5.12
CA PRO A 128 0.59 0.55 -5.69
C PRO A 128 -0.31 1.69 -6.19
N SER A 129 0.07 2.93 -5.91
CA SER A 129 -0.62 4.11 -6.42
C SER A 129 -0.43 4.19 -7.94
N THR A 130 -1.25 3.47 -8.70
CA THR A 130 -1.31 3.58 -10.15
C THR A 130 -2.21 4.76 -10.52
N GLY A 131 -1.57 5.75 -11.14
CA GLY A 131 -2.23 6.87 -11.77
C GLY A 131 -3.25 6.38 -12.79
N LYS A 132 -4.37 7.09 -12.84
CA LYS A 132 -5.39 6.92 -13.87
C LYS A 132 -4.75 7.15 -15.24
N ILE A 133 -4.63 6.10 -16.04
CA ILE A 133 -4.63 6.21 -17.50
C ILE A 133 -6.09 6.02 -17.89
N LYS A 134 -6.75 7.13 -18.21
CA LYS A 134 -7.93 7.13 -19.08
C LYS A 134 -7.39 7.48 -20.47
N GLN A 135 -7.62 6.61 -21.44
CA GLN A 135 -7.57 7.00 -22.85
C GLN A 135 -8.95 7.47 -23.29
N GLU A 136 -8.88 8.42 -24.21
CA GLU A 136 -9.90 9.31 -24.74
C GLU A 136 -10.65 8.70 -25.94
N GLU A 137 -11.86 9.21 -26.13
CA GLU A 137 -12.40 9.73 -27.39
C GLU A 137 -13.36 10.85 -26.94
N GLU A 138 -13.35 12.12 -27.37
CA GLU A 138 -12.92 12.75 -28.62
C GLU A 138 -12.34 14.17 -28.37
N ALA A 139 -11.75 14.73 -29.43
CA ALA A 139 -10.83 15.87 -29.49
C ALA A 139 -11.31 17.24 -28.95
N ILE A 140 -10.36 17.99 -28.35
CA ILE A 140 -9.82 19.29 -28.85
C ILE A 140 -9.02 19.98 -27.70
N THR A 141 -7.70 19.98 -27.86
CA THR A 141 -6.67 20.91 -27.36
C THR A 141 -6.84 21.60 -26.00
N SER A 142 -6.17 21.09 -24.96
CA SER A 142 -5.57 21.96 -23.92
C SER A 142 -4.45 21.25 -23.15
N HIS A 143 -3.23 21.77 -23.30
CA HIS A 143 -2.06 21.41 -22.49
C HIS A 143 -2.32 21.62 -20.98
N LYS A 144 -2.81 20.60 -20.26
CA LYS A 144 -2.73 20.56 -18.80
C LYS A 144 -1.42 19.88 -18.40
N SER A 145 -0.39 20.71 -18.24
CA SER A 145 0.73 20.36 -17.38
C SER A 145 0.19 19.84 -16.05
N SER A 146 0.59 18.63 -15.67
CA SER A 146 0.40 18.08 -14.33
C SER A 146 0.89 19.11 -13.33
N ARG A 147 -0.04 19.87 -12.73
CA ARG A 147 0.27 20.85 -11.70
C ARG A 147 0.69 20.07 -10.47
N ARG A 148 1.98 19.72 -10.40
CA ARG A 148 2.61 19.14 -9.21
C ARG A 148 2.15 19.98 -8.02
N THR A 149 1.39 19.38 -7.11
CA THR A 149 0.87 20.09 -5.95
C THR A 149 2.06 20.68 -5.21
N LYS A 150 2.10 22.01 -5.10
CA LYS A 150 3.20 22.72 -4.44
C LYS A 150 3.41 22.11 -3.05
N GLU A 151 4.62 21.61 -2.83
CA GLU A 151 4.97 20.95 -1.57
C GLU A 151 4.79 21.93 -0.41
N ARG A 152 4.09 21.49 0.64
CA ARG A 152 3.73 22.34 1.79
C ARG A 152 4.84 22.31 2.83
N LYS A 153 4.96 23.39 3.61
CA LYS A 153 5.85 23.45 4.78
C LYS A 153 5.31 22.61 5.93
N ILE A 154 6.20 22.11 6.80
CA ILE A 154 5.84 21.32 7.98
C ILE A 154 4.98 22.14 8.96
N GLY A 155 5.35 23.39 9.23
CA GLY A 155 4.57 24.29 10.10
C GLY A 155 3.14 24.52 9.58
N TYR A 156 2.98 24.64 8.25
CA TYR A 156 1.67 24.78 7.62
C TYR A 156 0.77 23.56 7.85
N ILE A 157 1.31 22.35 7.68
CA ILE A 157 0.51 21.13 7.87
C ILE A 157 0.16 20.90 9.35
N ILE A 158 1.05 21.27 10.28
CA ILE A 158 0.78 21.21 11.72
C ILE A 158 -0.41 22.11 12.06
N GLU A 159 -0.37 23.37 11.61
CA GLU A 159 -1.46 24.33 11.83
C GLU A 159 -2.80 23.80 11.26
N LYS A 160 -2.77 23.28 10.03
CA LYS A 160 -3.96 22.80 9.33
C LYS A 160 -4.55 21.55 9.99
N VAL A 161 -3.72 20.58 10.38
CA VAL A 161 -4.18 19.36 11.08
C VAL A 161 -4.73 19.71 12.47
N SER A 162 -4.09 20.63 13.20
CA SER A 162 -4.58 21.10 14.50
C SER A 162 -5.93 21.79 14.38
N LYS A 163 -6.11 22.70 13.41
CA LYS A 163 -7.40 23.35 13.13
C LYS A 163 -8.47 22.30 12.77
N TRP A 164 -8.11 21.32 11.95
CA TRP A 164 -9.02 20.26 11.52
C TRP A 164 -9.53 19.41 12.69
N ARG A 165 -8.62 19.00 13.57
CA ARG A 165 -8.98 18.26 14.79
C ARG A 165 -9.76 19.09 15.79
N LYS A 166 -9.48 20.40 15.90
CA LYS A 166 -10.24 21.32 16.76
C LYS A 166 -11.70 21.44 16.29
N LEU A 167 -11.92 21.58 14.98
CA LEU A 167 -13.27 21.63 14.40
C LEU A 167 -14.06 20.33 14.67
N TYR A 168 -13.40 19.19 14.54
CA TYR A 168 -14.01 17.88 14.80
C TYR A 168 -14.34 17.64 16.27
N ASN A 169 -13.44 18.02 17.19
CA ASN A 169 -13.66 17.84 18.63
C ASN A 169 -14.75 18.75 19.20
N GLY A 170 -15.14 19.78 18.44
CA GLY A 170 -16.16 20.76 18.81
C GLY A 170 -15.56 22.12 19.12
N VAL A 171 -16.16 23.17 18.57
CA VAL A 171 -15.78 24.56 18.88
C VAL A 171 -16.97 25.23 19.56
N GLN A 172 -16.71 25.92 20.67
CA GLN A 172 -17.70 26.77 21.32
C GLN A 172 -17.96 27.99 20.45
N THR A 173 -19.21 28.17 20.04
CA THR A 173 -19.67 29.35 19.32
C THR A 173 -19.89 30.48 20.32
N ALA A 174 -19.88 31.74 19.87
CA ALA A 174 -20.16 32.91 20.71
C ALA A 174 -21.50 32.83 21.50
N LYS A 175 -22.40 31.92 21.12
CA LYS A 175 -23.68 31.63 21.78
C LYS A 175 -23.58 30.55 22.87
N GLY A 176 -22.40 30.03 23.18
CA GLY A 176 -22.17 28.96 24.18
C GLY A 176 -22.41 27.53 23.66
N GLU A 177 -22.93 27.37 22.44
CA GLU A 177 -23.18 26.05 21.85
C GLU A 177 -21.89 25.41 21.29
N THR A 178 -21.67 24.13 21.59
CA THR A 178 -20.54 23.34 21.05
C THR A 178 -20.97 22.67 19.75
N ILE A 179 -20.53 23.21 18.62
CA ILE A 179 -20.81 22.62 17.30
C ILE A 179 -19.67 21.66 16.96
N LYS A 180 -19.98 20.36 16.94
CA LYS A 180 -19.12 19.32 16.37
C LYS A 180 -19.47 19.15 14.91
N VAL A 181 -18.49 19.31 14.03
CA VAL A 181 -18.65 19.04 12.60
C VAL A 181 -18.01 17.72 12.23
N THR A 182 -18.47 17.11 11.14
CA THR A 182 -17.84 15.89 10.64
C THR A 182 -16.41 16.18 10.13
N LEU A 183 -15.58 15.14 10.03
CA LEU A 183 -14.22 15.29 9.50
C LEU A 183 -14.22 15.81 8.06
N GLU A 184 -15.22 15.45 7.26
CA GLU A 184 -15.36 15.90 5.87
C GLU A 184 -15.70 17.38 5.81
N GLU A 185 -16.68 17.83 6.61
CA GLU A 185 -17.05 19.24 6.73
C GLU A 185 -15.89 20.09 7.24
N ALA A 186 -15.17 19.59 8.25
CA ALA A 186 -13.99 20.26 8.77
C ALA A 186 -12.88 20.39 7.71
N ALA A 187 -12.70 19.37 6.86
CA ALA A 187 -11.74 19.41 5.76
C ALA A 187 -12.13 20.45 4.70
N ASN A 188 -13.41 20.50 4.34
CA ASN A 188 -13.97 21.50 3.43
C ASN A 188 -13.77 22.93 3.96
N LYS A 189 -14.03 23.18 5.25
CA LYS A 189 -13.77 24.48 5.90
C LYS A 189 -12.30 24.90 5.87
N ILE A 190 -11.37 23.93 5.84
CA ILE A 190 -9.92 24.18 5.87
C ILE A 190 -9.32 24.37 4.47
N GLY A 191 -10.05 23.96 3.43
CA GLY A 191 -9.62 24.03 2.03
C GLY A 191 -8.55 23.01 1.68
N ILE A 192 -8.52 21.86 2.36
CA ILE A 192 -7.62 20.74 2.08
C ILE A 192 -8.45 19.47 2.06
N SER A 193 -8.23 18.61 1.07
CA SER A 193 -8.95 17.33 1.01
C SER A 193 -8.71 16.48 2.26
N LYS A 194 -9.75 15.81 2.74
CA LYS A 194 -9.68 14.92 3.90
C LYS A 194 -8.53 13.92 3.79
N LYS A 195 -8.37 13.28 2.62
CA LYS A 195 -7.27 12.35 2.34
C LYS A 195 -5.87 12.95 2.61
N SER A 196 -5.65 14.21 2.25
CA SER A 196 -4.36 14.86 2.49
C SER A 196 -4.16 15.19 3.97
N LEU A 197 -5.21 15.61 4.67
CA LEU A 197 -5.17 15.85 6.11
C LEU A 197 -4.94 14.57 6.91
N ASP A 198 -5.55 13.45 6.48
CA ASP A 198 -5.31 12.11 7.03
C ASP A 198 -3.83 11.70 6.86
N ASP A 199 -3.25 11.87 5.67
CA ASP A 199 -1.83 11.61 5.43
C ASP A 199 -0.94 12.51 6.32
N TYR A 200 -1.19 13.83 6.36
CA TYR A 200 -0.43 14.74 7.21
C TYR A 200 -0.51 14.35 8.68
N LEU A 201 -1.71 14.03 9.19
CA LEU A 201 -1.89 13.57 10.56
C LEU A 201 -1.07 12.30 10.85
N LEU A 202 -1.05 11.35 9.90
CA LEU A 202 -0.28 10.12 10.03
C LEU A 202 1.24 10.42 10.09
N GLN A 203 1.74 11.28 9.20
CA GLN A 203 3.15 11.70 9.21
C GLN A 203 3.52 12.43 10.51
N LEU A 204 2.66 13.32 11.01
CA LEU A 204 2.90 14.02 12.28
C LEU A 204 2.93 13.05 13.47
N ARG A 205 2.04 12.05 13.50
CA ARG A 205 2.02 11.01 14.55
C ARG A 205 3.31 10.20 14.54
N PHE A 206 3.76 9.73 13.37
CA PHE A 206 5.02 8.98 13.28
C PHE A 206 6.24 9.86 13.55
N GLY A 207 6.25 11.11 13.05
CA GLY A 207 7.31 12.06 13.36
C GLY A 207 7.46 12.23 14.87
N ARG A 208 6.36 12.43 15.60
CA ARG A 208 6.38 12.50 17.07
C ARG A 208 6.86 11.20 17.71
N LYS A 209 6.32 10.06 17.28
CA LYS A 209 6.70 8.73 17.79
C LYS A 209 8.21 8.49 17.65
N PHE A 210 8.80 8.98 16.57
CA PHE A 210 10.21 8.76 16.26
C PHE A 210 11.11 9.92 16.70
N GLY A 211 10.62 10.90 17.47
CA GLY A 211 11.47 11.99 17.98
C GLY A 211 11.84 13.08 16.96
N PHE A 212 11.04 13.26 15.90
CA PHE A 212 11.25 14.35 14.93
C PHE A 212 11.09 15.73 15.59
N ASN A 213 12.08 16.61 15.41
CA ASN A 213 12.06 17.97 15.94
C ASN A 213 11.25 18.91 15.03
N PHE A 214 9.94 18.99 15.25
CA PHE A 214 9.05 19.84 14.46
C PHE A 214 9.37 21.34 14.55
N GLN A 215 9.97 21.80 15.65
CA GLN A 215 10.25 23.21 15.86
C GLN A 215 11.41 23.70 14.99
N GLU A 216 12.48 22.90 14.92
CA GLU A 216 13.65 23.19 14.09
C GLU A 216 13.32 23.07 12.60
N HIS A 217 12.47 22.11 12.23
CA HIS A 217 12.10 21.81 10.85
C HIS A 217 10.77 22.44 10.41
N LYS A 218 10.22 23.42 11.14
CA LYS A 218 8.90 24.00 10.82
C LYS A 218 8.85 24.65 9.43
N ASP A 219 9.97 25.18 8.96
CA ASP A 219 10.09 25.87 7.68
C ASP A 219 10.45 24.94 6.52
N ASP A 220 10.84 23.71 6.82
CA ASP A 220 11.16 22.70 5.84
C ASP A 220 9.89 22.16 5.16
N LYS A 221 10.10 21.55 4.00
CA LYS A 221 9.03 20.91 3.23
C LYS A 221 8.63 19.59 3.88
N VAL A 222 7.35 19.22 3.75
CA VAL A 222 6.79 17.96 4.30
C VAL A 222 7.53 16.71 3.81
N GLY A 223 8.17 16.75 2.64
CA GLY A 223 9.03 15.67 2.15
C GLY A 223 10.16 15.28 3.10
N VAL A 224 10.71 16.24 3.86
CA VAL A 224 11.75 15.97 4.88
C VAL A 224 11.19 15.06 5.99
N LEU A 225 10.00 15.39 6.50
CA LEU A 225 9.31 14.57 7.49
C LEU A 225 8.96 13.17 6.94
N ARG A 226 8.49 13.09 5.68
CA ARG A 226 8.15 11.80 5.05
C ARG A 226 9.38 10.91 4.86
N ALA A 227 10.49 11.48 4.42
CA ALA A 227 11.75 10.76 4.27
C ALA A 227 12.25 10.22 5.61
N TYR A 228 12.21 11.07 6.66
CA TYR A 228 12.54 10.68 8.03
C TYR A 228 11.70 9.50 8.53
N VAL A 229 10.38 9.61 8.43
CA VAL A 229 9.44 8.56 8.86
C VAL A 229 9.67 7.26 8.10
N LYS A 230 9.94 7.34 6.79
CA LYS A 230 10.25 6.16 5.96
C LYS A 230 11.53 5.47 6.44
N LYS A 231 12.61 6.23 6.66
CA LYS A 231 13.90 5.73 7.16
C LYS A 231 13.75 5.00 8.50
N LEU A 232 13.04 5.59 9.45
CA LEU A 232 12.89 4.99 10.78
C LEU A 232 11.89 3.83 10.83
N LYS A 233 10.86 3.82 9.97
CA LYS A 233 10.00 2.64 9.83
C LYS A 233 10.75 1.40 9.35
N SER A 234 11.70 1.55 8.42
CA SER A 234 12.54 0.41 8.00
C SER A 234 13.50 -0.07 9.08
N LEU A 235 13.82 0.79 10.06
CA LEU A 235 14.70 0.45 11.19
C LEU A 235 13.93 -0.07 12.41
N GLN A 236 12.61 0.13 12.46
CA GLN A 236 11.76 -0.29 13.57
C GLN A 236 11.85 -1.80 13.94
N PRO A 237 12.01 -2.75 12.99
CA PRO A 237 12.17 -4.15 13.36
C PRO A 237 13.39 -4.43 14.24
N TYR A 238 14.44 -3.60 14.12
CA TYR A 238 15.67 -3.72 14.91
C TYR A 238 15.57 -3.08 16.28
N ALA A 239 14.53 -2.28 16.56
CA ALA A 239 14.34 -1.67 17.87
C ALA A 239 14.25 -2.73 18.98
N LYS A 240 13.52 -3.82 18.75
CA LYS A 240 13.43 -4.95 19.70
C LYS A 240 14.76 -5.65 19.91
N LYS A 241 15.56 -5.80 18.84
CA LYS A 241 16.89 -6.41 18.92
C LYS A 241 17.84 -5.57 19.77
N ILE A 242 17.79 -4.25 19.58
CA ILE A 242 18.57 -3.29 20.38
C ILE A 242 18.13 -3.32 21.84
N GLU A 243 16.82 -3.42 22.12
CA GLU A 243 16.30 -3.54 23.50
C GLU A 243 16.74 -4.85 24.19
N ASN A 244 16.98 -5.91 23.43
CA ASN A 244 17.43 -7.21 23.93
C ASN A 244 18.96 -7.40 23.92
N ASP A 245 19.73 -6.35 23.59
CA ASP A 245 21.18 -6.41 23.37
C ASP A 245 21.62 -7.47 22.33
N GLU A 246 20.76 -7.75 21.34
CA GLU A 246 21.09 -8.65 20.22
C GLU A 246 21.97 -7.97 19.18
N GLU A 247 22.85 -8.74 18.54
CA GLU A 247 23.69 -8.24 17.45
C GLU A 247 22.84 -7.74 16.26
N ILE A 248 23.10 -6.49 15.86
CA ILE A 248 22.51 -5.90 14.65
C ILE A 248 23.55 -5.76 13.54
N PRO A 249 23.17 -5.98 12.27
CA PRO A 249 24.08 -5.82 11.13
C PRO A 249 24.78 -4.46 11.10
N ILE A 250 26.05 -4.45 10.66
CA ILE A 250 26.89 -3.24 10.64
C ILE A 250 26.26 -2.12 9.80
N ASP A 251 25.63 -2.45 8.67
CA ASP A 251 24.97 -1.47 7.80
C ASP A 251 23.78 -0.77 8.50
N ILE A 252 23.10 -1.47 9.41
CA ILE A 252 22.04 -0.91 10.23
C ILE A 252 22.61 0.01 11.31
N GLN A 253 23.74 -0.37 11.91
CA GLN A 253 24.44 0.49 12.87
C GLN A 253 24.88 1.82 12.23
N GLU A 254 25.44 1.76 11.01
CA GLU A 254 25.84 2.96 10.26
C GLU A 254 24.63 3.88 9.99
N LYS A 255 23.51 3.32 9.54
CA LYS A 255 22.26 4.07 9.31
C LYS A 255 21.69 4.71 10.57
N LEU A 256 21.88 4.09 11.74
CA LEU A 256 21.48 4.63 13.05
C LEU A 256 22.41 5.77 13.50
N ARG A 257 23.68 5.77 13.07
CA ARG A 257 24.65 6.85 13.35
C ARG A 257 24.40 8.09 12.50
N GLU A 258 23.97 7.92 11.25
CA GLU A 258 23.63 9.05 10.34
C GLU A 258 22.61 10.02 10.94
N ALA A 259 22.80 11.33 10.74
CA ALA A 259 21.87 12.38 11.19
C ALA A 259 20.39 12.05 10.84
N GLY A 260 19.48 12.45 11.74
CA GLY A 260 18.05 12.20 11.57
C GLY A 260 17.51 12.82 10.30
N THR A 261 17.87 14.08 10.04
CA THR A 261 17.61 14.76 8.77
C THR A 261 18.86 15.50 8.28
N PRO A 262 18.98 15.80 6.97
CA PRO A 262 20.10 16.58 6.45
C PRO A 262 20.18 18.01 7.01
N ALA A 263 19.08 18.55 7.53
CA ALA A 263 18.99 19.91 8.04
C ALA A 263 19.21 20.00 9.57
N CYS A 264 19.40 18.86 10.25
CA CYS A 264 19.62 18.84 11.69
C CYS A 264 20.94 19.52 12.04
N LYS A 265 20.91 20.51 12.94
CA LYS A 265 22.13 21.20 13.40
C LYS A 265 23.02 20.36 14.32
N HIS A 266 22.45 19.33 14.95
CA HIS A 266 23.14 18.47 15.91
C HIS A 266 22.82 17.00 15.64
N ASN A 267 23.77 16.09 15.87
CA ASN A 267 23.59 14.64 15.65
C ASN A 267 22.52 13.99 16.55
N ARG A 268 22.12 14.68 17.62
CA ARG A 268 21.01 14.28 18.52
C ARG A 268 19.65 14.85 18.12
N CYS A 269 19.59 15.74 17.13
CA CYS A 269 18.33 16.25 16.63
C CYS A 269 17.65 15.18 15.75
N CYS A 270 16.33 15.01 15.89
CA CYS A 270 15.54 14.01 15.18
C CYS A 270 16.09 12.59 15.39
N ALA A 271 16.14 12.14 16.65
CA ALA A 271 16.54 10.79 17.02
C ALA A 271 15.41 10.10 17.79
N SER A 272 15.10 8.85 17.43
CA SER A 272 14.22 7.99 18.22
C SER A 272 14.97 7.45 19.43
N ASP A 273 14.24 7.11 20.50
CA ASP A 273 14.83 6.61 21.74
C ASP A 273 15.78 5.41 21.50
N PHE A 274 15.37 4.47 20.65
CA PHE A 274 16.19 3.30 20.30
C PHE A 274 17.44 3.62 19.45
N SER A 275 17.50 4.80 18.82
CA SER A 275 18.67 5.24 18.03
C SER A 275 19.65 6.08 18.84
N LEU A 276 19.22 6.63 19.99
CA LEU A 276 20.05 7.49 20.83
C LEU A 276 21.39 6.87 21.27
N PRO A 277 21.50 5.56 21.63
CA PRO A 277 22.77 4.97 22.02
C PRO A 277 23.84 5.09 20.92
N TYR A 278 23.44 4.92 19.66
CA TYR A 278 24.33 5.01 18.50
C TYR A 278 24.76 6.44 18.18
N LYS A 279 24.04 7.45 18.69
CA LYS A 279 24.39 8.87 18.56
C LYS A 279 25.41 9.37 19.58
N GLN A 280 25.69 8.59 20.62
CA GLN A 280 26.55 9.01 21.73
C GLN A 280 28.03 8.67 21.51
N CYS A 281 28.33 7.77 20.56
CA CYS A 281 29.66 7.16 20.40
C CYS A 281 30.73 8.10 19.78
N GLU A 282 30.38 9.28 19.27
CA GLU A 282 31.37 10.24 18.72
C GLU A 282 32.17 11.01 19.79
N SER A 283 31.80 10.93 21.07
CA SER A 283 32.44 11.74 22.14
C SER A 283 33.44 10.99 23.03
N GLN A 284 33.69 9.70 22.78
CA GLN A 284 34.79 8.96 23.43
C GLN A 284 35.88 8.67 22.40
N SER A 285 36.67 9.70 22.09
CA SER A 285 37.91 9.59 21.35
C SER A 285 38.89 8.63 22.03
N LEU A 286 39.39 7.65 21.28
CA LEU A 286 40.83 7.40 21.10
C LEU A 286 41.73 7.81 22.28
N SER A 287 41.72 7.03 23.36
CA SER A 287 42.88 6.93 24.25
C SER A 287 43.81 5.85 23.71
N PHE A 288 44.63 6.20 22.73
CA PHE A 288 45.83 5.40 22.42
C PHE A 288 46.68 5.35 23.70
N PRO A 289 47.07 4.16 24.20
CA PRO A 289 48.05 4.09 25.27
C PRO A 289 49.37 4.66 24.71
N ARG A 290 49.83 5.78 25.29
CA ARG A 290 51.23 6.20 25.14
C ARG A 290 52.09 5.11 25.78
N ASN A 291 52.68 4.26 24.93
CA ASN A 291 53.86 3.50 25.31
C ASN A 291 54.96 4.50 25.66
N GLN A 292 55.16 4.73 26.96
CA GLN A 292 56.44 5.16 27.50
C GLN A 292 57.13 3.91 28.03
N TYR A 293 58.12 3.43 27.30
CA TYR A 293 59.24 2.70 27.88
C TYR A 293 60.51 3.28 27.26
N SER A 294 61.14 4.16 28.04
CA SER A 294 62.59 4.32 28.09
C SER A 294 63.15 3.29 29.06
#